data_AF-A0A067PD60-F1
#
_entry.id   AF-A0A067PD60-F1
#
_cell.length_a   1.000
_cell.length_b   1.000
_cell.length_c   1.000
_cell.angle_alpha   90.00
_cell.angle_beta   90.00
_cell.angle_gamma   90.00
#
_symmetry.space_group_name_H-M   'P 1'
#
loop_
_entity.id
_entity.type
_entity.pdbx_description
1 polymer ?
#
loop_
_entity_poly.entity_id
_entity_poly.type
_entity_poly.pdbx_seq_one_letter_code
_entity_poly.pdbx_strand_id
1 'polypeptide(L)'
;MRDVSLQEIFALVPSTTTRYLDFSMAILLDTLQHMEDGCIAWTTGSRLVEDNRLIVARHSRLKGGFGSTDGLGLPVTESDDPEIENTTYNGWKSAHFVSNVFAFSPRGEIIHAILNAPGSWHDSHVARPLFEKLRTSTPDGYYLIADSAFPRGTAAIQGKIQAPLKSGSHITDDVIEQVEILQFNRELLSYRQTAEWGMRMMQGSFARLCLPLDINDPDGRQRLLEIRNVYMPIWRETEDDEMWDSLGNMVFWEICHCDHVSRYHLTIAREE
;
A
#
# COMPACT_ATOMS: atom_id res chain seq x y z
N MET A 1 8.30 20.35 3.29
CA MET A 1 9.28 21.38 3.72
C MET A 1 10.67 20.82 3.47
N ARG A 2 11.56 21.50 2.74
CA ARG A 2 12.92 20.99 2.50
C ARG A 2 13.76 21.19 3.77
N ASP A 3 14.72 20.33 4.06
CA ASP A 3 15.56 20.42 5.29
C ASP A 3 16.28 21.77 5.41
N VAL A 4 16.66 22.34 4.26
CA VAL A 4 17.26 23.69 4.16
C VAL A 4 16.29 24.76 4.71
N SER A 5 15.00 24.62 4.45
CA SER A 5 13.98 25.55 4.96
C SER A 5 13.81 25.44 6.47
N LEU A 6 13.90 24.25 7.06
CA LEU A 6 13.85 24.09 8.52
C LEU A 6 15.08 24.69 9.20
N GLN A 7 16.26 24.51 8.59
CA GLN A 7 17.51 25.12 9.05
C GLN A 7 17.42 26.64 9.01
N GLU A 8 16.89 27.21 7.93
CA GLU A 8 16.71 28.66 7.76
C GLU A 8 15.65 29.24 8.72
N ILE A 9 14.50 28.56 8.90
CA ILE A 9 13.41 29.04 9.76
C ILE A 9 13.82 29.06 11.24
N PHE A 10 14.49 28.00 11.70
CA PHE A 10 14.85 27.85 13.11
C PHE A 10 16.30 28.22 13.43
N ALA A 11 17.06 28.72 12.44
CA ALA A 11 18.49 29.01 12.55
C ALA A 11 19.30 27.83 13.12
N LEU A 12 18.94 26.61 12.73
CA LEU A 12 19.58 25.38 13.18
C LEU A 12 20.59 24.89 12.14
N VAL A 13 21.74 24.42 12.62
CA VAL A 13 22.70 23.74 11.75
C VAL A 13 22.14 22.39 11.29
N PRO A 14 22.51 21.90 10.08
CA PRO A 14 21.96 20.67 9.51
C PRO A 14 22.00 19.47 10.47
N SER A 15 23.12 19.27 11.16
CA SER A 15 23.30 18.17 12.11
C SER A 15 22.34 18.25 13.30
N THR A 16 21.93 19.45 13.71
CA THR A 16 20.95 19.64 14.77
C THR A 16 19.56 19.34 14.25
N THR A 17 19.20 19.86 13.06
CA THR A 17 17.91 19.58 12.41
C THR A 17 17.69 18.09 12.21
N THR A 18 18.66 17.35 11.67
CA THR A 18 18.57 15.89 11.48
C THR A 18 18.32 15.17 12.81
N ARG A 19 19.08 15.49 13.86
CA ARG A 19 18.90 14.86 15.18
C ARG A 19 17.51 15.10 15.76
N TYR A 20 16.97 16.31 15.61
CA TYR A 20 15.62 16.62 16.07
C TYR A 20 14.56 15.92 15.23
N LEU A 21 14.75 15.80 13.90
CA LEU A 21 13.85 15.04 13.03
C LEU A 21 13.83 13.56 13.42
N ASP A 22 14.98 12.93 13.60
CA ASP A 22 15.08 11.52 14.00
C ASP A 22 14.39 11.28 15.35
N PHE A 23 14.65 12.16 16.32
CA PHE A 23 14.02 12.11 17.64
C PHE A 23 12.50 12.31 17.56
N SER A 24 12.04 13.29 16.78
CA SER A 24 10.62 13.59 16.60
C SER A 24 9.89 12.47 15.86
N MET A 25 10.53 11.84 14.88
CA MET A 25 9.98 10.67 14.18
C MET A 25 9.76 9.50 15.14
N ALA A 26 10.68 9.26 16.07
CA ALA A 26 10.50 8.22 17.08
C ALA A 26 9.30 8.50 18.00
N ILE A 27 9.14 9.74 18.48
CA ILE A 27 7.99 10.14 19.29
C ILE A 27 6.69 10.08 18.50
N LEU A 28 6.72 10.53 17.25
CA LEU A 28 5.56 10.50 16.37
C LEU A 28 5.11 9.05 16.16
N LEU A 29 6.03 8.15 15.84
CA LEU A 29 5.73 6.73 15.69
C LEU A 29 5.12 6.13 16.97
N ASP A 30 5.71 6.40 18.13
CA ASP A 30 5.20 5.92 19.42
C ASP A 30 3.78 6.45 19.67
N THR A 31 3.55 7.75 19.46
CA THR A 31 2.22 8.36 19.62
C THR A 31 1.20 7.70 18.69
N LEU A 32 1.58 7.53 17.42
CA LEU A 32 0.78 6.95 16.36
C LEU A 32 0.40 5.49 16.66
N GLN A 33 1.31 4.69 17.22
CA GLN A 33 1.04 3.31 17.61
C GLN A 33 -0.02 3.17 18.72
N HIS A 34 -0.23 4.23 19.51
CA HIS A 34 -1.23 4.25 20.58
C HIS A 34 -2.57 4.89 20.16
N MET A 35 -2.69 5.38 18.92
CA MET A 35 -3.94 5.91 18.38
C MET A 35 -4.79 4.78 17.79
N GLU A 36 -6.06 4.72 18.16
CA GLU A 36 -7.00 3.70 17.68
C GLU A 36 -7.20 3.78 16.16
N ASP A 37 -7.40 5.00 15.64
CA ASP A 37 -7.58 5.26 14.19
C ASP A 37 -6.35 4.87 13.38
N GLY A 38 -5.19 4.89 14.03
CA GLY A 38 -3.91 4.58 13.44
C GLY A 38 -3.55 3.09 13.42
N CYS A 39 -4.30 2.26 14.14
CA CYS A 39 -3.95 0.87 14.35
C CYS A 39 -4.29 0.02 13.13
N ILE A 40 -3.28 -0.67 12.59
CA ILE A 40 -3.49 -1.67 11.54
C ILE A 40 -4.05 -2.94 12.20
N ALA A 41 -5.36 -3.12 12.10
CA ALA A 41 -6.05 -4.28 12.64
C ALA A 41 -6.57 -5.19 11.52
N TRP A 42 -6.37 -6.50 11.72
CA TRP A 42 -6.94 -7.49 10.81
C TRP A 42 -8.47 -7.52 10.95
N THR A 43 -9.19 -7.51 9.83
CA THR A 43 -10.65 -7.53 9.85
C THR A 43 -11.17 -8.86 10.42
N THR A 44 -11.98 -8.80 11.47
CA THR A 44 -12.62 -9.97 12.10
C THR A 44 -14.08 -9.68 12.46
N GLY A 45 -14.85 -10.75 12.73
CA GLY A 45 -16.23 -10.63 13.22
C GLY A 45 -17.17 -9.87 12.28
N SER A 46 -17.88 -8.89 12.83
CA SER A 46 -18.88 -8.09 12.10
C SER A 46 -18.27 -7.27 10.95
N ARG A 47 -17.07 -6.70 11.16
CA ARG A 47 -16.39 -5.86 10.16
C ARG A 47 -16.07 -6.66 8.89
N LEU A 48 -15.71 -7.94 9.05
CA LEU A 48 -15.40 -8.83 7.93
C LEU A 48 -16.65 -9.20 7.12
N VAL A 49 -17.79 -9.38 7.79
CA VAL A 49 -19.09 -9.57 7.11
C VAL A 49 -19.49 -8.32 6.34
N GLU A 50 -19.25 -7.14 6.92
CA GLU A 50 -19.55 -5.86 6.30
C GLU A 50 -18.67 -5.58 5.08
N ASP A 51 -17.36 -5.83 5.20
CA ASP A 51 -16.43 -5.73 4.09
C ASP A 51 -16.82 -6.68 2.96
N ASN A 52 -17.19 -7.93 3.26
CA ASN A 52 -17.70 -8.84 2.25
C ASN A 52 -18.98 -8.31 1.57
N ARG A 53 -19.90 -7.71 2.33
CA ARG A 53 -21.11 -7.10 1.76
C ARG A 53 -20.79 -5.96 0.80
N LEU A 54 -19.83 -5.09 1.14
CA LEU A 54 -19.39 -4.00 0.27
C LEU A 54 -18.81 -4.54 -1.05
N ILE A 55 -18.01 -5.59 -0.98
CA ILE A 55 -17.44 -6.24 -2.17
C ILE A 55 -18.54 -6.87 -3.01
N VAL A 56 -19.45 -7.64 -2.39
CA VAL A 56 -20.55 -8.31 -3.08
C VAL A 56 -21.55 -7.33 -3.70
N ALA A 57 -21.75 -6.16 -3.09
CA ALA A 57 -22.62 -5.11 -3.63
C ALA A 57 -22.12 -4.60 -5.00
N ARG A 58 -20.80 -4.55 -5.21
CA ARG A 58 -20.19 -4.15 -6.49
C ARG A 58 -19.88 -5.34 -7.40
N HIS A 59 -19.51 -6.47 -6.82
CA HIS A 59 -19.05 -7.68 -7.50
C HIS A 59 -19.80 -8.90 -6.93
N SER A 60 -20.99 -9.16 -7.47
CA SER A 60 -21.94 -10.14 -6.95
C SER A 60 -21.40 -11.58 -6.85
N ARG A 61 -20.36 -11.91 -7.63
CA ARG A 61 -19.75 -13.25 -7.67
C ARG A 61 -18.62 -13.41 -6.66
N LEU A 62 -18.05 -12.32 -6.13
CA LEU A 62 -16.94 -12.34 -5.16
C LEU A 62 -17.41 -12.60 -3.71
N LYS A 63 -18.27 -13.60 -3.53
CA LYS A 63 -18.71 -14.04 -2.20
C LYS A 63 -17.53 -14.60 -1.42
N GLY A 64 -17.32 -14.16 -0.18
CA GLY A 64 -16.17 -14.52 0.65
C GLY A 64 -14.97 -13.57 0.52
N GLY A 65 -14.89 -12.72 -0.50
CA GLY A 65 -13.85 -11.69 -0.58
C GLY A 65 -14.01 -10.69 0.57
N PHE A 66 -12.94 -10.35 1.30
CA PHE A 66 -12.98 -9.30 2.34
C PHE A 66 -11.94 -8.19 2.14
N GLY A 67 -11.07 -8.31 1.15
CA GLY A 67 -10.03 -7.32 0.88
C GLY A 67 -9.19 -7.69 -0.33
N SER A 68 -8.28 -6.79 -0.68
CA SER A 68 -7.30 -7.00 -1.75
C SER A 68 -5.88 -6.85 -1.20
N THR A 69 -4.90 -7.51 -1.83
CA THR A 69 -3.48 -7.38 -1.47
C THR A 69 -2.61 -7.27 -2.70
N ASP A 70 -1.55 -6.48 -2.58
CA ASP A 70 -0.54 -6.35 -3.61
C ASP A 70 0.85 -6.10 -3.01
N GLY A 71 1.89 -6.33 -3.80
CA GLY A 71 3.28 -6.03 -3.48
C GLY A 71 3.66 -4.61 -3.92
N LEU A 72 4.52 -3.96 -3.14
CA LEU A 72 5.08 -2.65 -3.47
C LEU A 72 6.61 -2.67 -3.31
N GLY A 73 7.29 -2.56 -4.44
CA GLY A 73 8.73 -2.29 -4.48
C GLY A 73 9.00 -0.80 -4.32
N LEU A 74 9.65 -0.42 -3.23
CA LEU A 74 10.11 0.97 -3.01
C LEU A 74 11.59 1.09 -3.40
N PRO A 75 11.97 2.12 -4.17
CA PRO A 75 13.35 2.29 -4.59
C PRO A 75 14.26 2.52 -3.39
N VAL A 76 15.45 1.92 -3.42
CA VAL A 76 16.51 2.18 -2.44
C VAL A 76 17.80 2.59 -3.14
N THR A 77 18.69 3.25 -2.41
CA THR A 77 20.03 3.56 -2.90
C THR A 77 20.87 2.29 -3.06
N GLU A 78 21.88 2.35 -3.92
CA GLU A 78 22.91 1.32 -4.02
C GLU A 78 23.68 1.21 -2.69
N SER A 79 24.07 -0.01 -2.33
CA SER A 79 24.89 -0.28 -1.14
C SER A 79 26.30 -0.59 -1.59
N ASP A 80 27.29 -0.10 -0.84
CA ASP A 80 28.69 -0.48 -1.02
C ASP A 80 28.99 -1.91 -0.52
N ASP A 81 28.02 -2.55 0.15
CA ASP A 81 28.09 -3.94 0.60
C ASP A 81 27.54 -4.88 -0.50
N PRO A 82 28.37 -5.75 -1.10
CA PRO A 82 27.95 -6.65 -2.17
C PRO A 82 26.84 -7.64 -1.77
N GLU A 83 26.71 -8.00 -0.49
CA GLU A 83 25.63 -8.88 -0.03
C GLU A 83 24.28 -8.12 -0.01
N ILE A 84 24.30 -6.87 0.45
CA ILE A 84 23.12 -6.00 0.50
C ILE A 84 22.71 -5.58 -0.92
N GLU A 85 23.69 -5.27 -1.77
CA GLU A 85 23.48 -4.98 -3.18
C GLU A 85 22.77 -6.15 -3.88
N ASN A 86 23.30 -7.38 -3.77
CA ASN A 86 22.71 -8.57 -4.37
C ASN A 86 21.30 -8.89 -3.82
N THR A 87 21.03 -8.59 -2.55
CA THR A 87 19.73 -8.85 -1.92
C THR A 87 18.68 -7.78 -2.22
N THR A 88 19.07 -6.63 -2.77
CA THR A 88 18.14 -5.55 -3.13
C THR A 88 18.03 -5.35 -4.64
N TYR A 89 18.98 -5.84 -5.41
CA TYR A 89 19.00 -5.72 -6.86
C TYR A 89 17.89 -6.56 -7.51
N ASN A 90 17.05 -5.90 -8.29
CA ASN A 90 16.03 -6.55 -9.11
C ASN A 90 16.50 -6.58 -10.58
N GLY A 91 16.94 -7.75 -11.04
CA GLY A 91 17.45 -7.95 -12.40
C GLY A 91 16.44 -7.71 -13.53
N TRP A 92 15.13 -7.67 -13.24
CA TRP A 92 14.10 -7.33 -14.23
C TRP A 92 13.94 -5.81 -14.40
N LYS A 93 14.10 -5.06 -13.31
CA LYS A 93 13.96 -3.60 -13.30
C LYS A 93 15.29 -2.86 -13.42
N SER A 94 16.41 -3.58 -13.38
CA SER A 94 17.78 -3.04 -13.38
C SER A 94 17.97 -1.92 -12.34
N ALA A 95 17.40 -2.12 -11.14
CA ALA A 95 17.45 -1.15 -10.04
C ALA A 95 17.24 -1.84 -8.68
N HIS A 96 17.58 -1.14 -7.59
CA HIS A 96 17.48 -1.64 -6.22
C HIS A 96 16.14 -1.28 -5.58
N PHE A 97 15.50 -2.26 -4.96
CA PHE A 97 14.24 -2.09 -4.26
C PHE A 97 14.22 -2.81 -2.91
N VAL A 98 13.34 -2.35 -2.03
CA VAL A 98 12.83 -3.15 -0.91
C VAL A 98 11.38 -3.52 -1.18
N SER A 99 11.02 -4.75 -0.83
CA SER A 99 9.70 -5.30 -1.05
C SER A 99 8.80 -5.05 0.16
N ASN A 100 7.58 -4.61 -0.11
CA ASN A 100 6.54 -4.42 0.89
C ASN A 100 5.28 -5.13 0.41
N VAL A 101 4.41 -5.56 1.30
CA VAL A 101 3.10 -6.14 0.96
C VAL A 101 2.05 -5.42 1.78
N PHE A 102 1.01 -4.93 1.11
CA PHE A 102 -0.11 -4.27 1.75
C PHE A 102 -1.39 -5.03 1.46
N ALA A 103 -2.27 -5.12 2.46
CA ALA A 103 -3.63 -5.60 2.32
C ALA A 103 -4.60 -4.47 2.68
N PHE A 104 -5.60 -4.26 1.83
CA PHE A 104 -6.59 -3.21 1.93
C PHE A 104 -7.99 -3.79 2.13
N SER A 105 -8.78 -3.15 3.00
CA SER A 105 -10.22 -3.37 3.08
C SER A 105 -10.92 -2.70 1.88
N PRO A 106 -12.17 -3.09 1.55
CA PRO A 106 -12.99 -2.37 0.56
C PRO A 106 -13.28 -0.92 0.96
N ARG A 107 -12.99 -0.54 2.19
CA ARG A 107 -13.06 0.84 2.69
C ARG A 107 -11.79 1.61 2.38
N GLY A 108 -10.75 1.02 1.80
CA GLY A 108 -9.48 1.70 1.55
C GLY A 108 -8.56 1.79 2.78
N GLU A 109 -8.87 1.06 3.84
CA GLU A 109 -8.03 1.02 5.05
C GLU A 109 -6.99 -0.08 4.93
N ILE A 110 -5.79 0.14 5.47
CA ILE A 110 -4.76 -0.89 5.54
C ILE A 110 -5.09 -1.82 6.71
N ILE A 111 -5.32 -3.10 6.40
CA ILE A 111 -5.65 -4.14 7.40
C ILE A 111 -4.45 -5.03 7.74
N HIS A 112 -3.42 -4.99 6.88
CA HIS A 112 -2.14 -5.65 7.12
C HIS A 112 -1.05 -5.03 6.27
N ALA A 113 0.17 -4.97 6.82
CA ALA A 113 1.35 -4.51 6.12
C ALA A 113 2.55 -5.36 6.51
N ILE A 114 3.37 -5.68 5.53
CA ILE A 114 4.70 -6.26 5.69
C ILE A 114 5.65 -5.29 5.04
N LEU A 115 6.58 -4.77 5.82
CA LEU A 115 7.41 -3.63 5.43
C LEU A 115 8.87 -4.08 5.33
N ASN A 116 9.61 -3.38 4.48
CA ASN A 116 11.06 -3.41 4.48
C ASN A 116 11.69 -4.79 4.28
N ALA A 117 11.05 -5.66 3.49
CA ALA A 117 11.62 -6.95 3.14
C ALA A 117 12.70 -6.81 2.05
N PRO A 118 13.69 -7.71 1.99
CA PRO A 118 14.71 -7.68 0.94
C PRO A 118 14.11 -7.74 -0.47
N GLY A 119 14.59 -6.90 -1.39
CA GLY A 119 14.05 -6.80 -2.75
C GLY A 119 14.21 -8.05 -3.62
N SER A 120 15.19 -8.89 -3.30
CA SER A 120 15.44 -10.17 -3.98
C SER A 120 14.49 -11.28 -3.53
N TRP A 121 13.75 -11.08 -2.44
CA TRP A 121 12.79 -12.07 -1.97
C TRP A 121 11.58 -12.09 -2.89
N HIS A 122 11.22 -13.28 -3.35
CA HIS A 122 9.99 -13.50 -4.10
C HIS A 122 8.77 -13.10 -3.22
N ASP A 123 7.73 -12.51 -3.81
CA ASP A 123 6.54 -12.00 -3.11
C ASP A 123 5.91 -13.04 -2.17
N SER A 124 6.01 -14.33 -2.51
CA SER A 124 5.60 -15.46 -1.67
C SER A 124 6.34 -15.58 -0.33
N HIS A 125 7.64 -15.30 -0.30
CA HIS A 125 8.45 -15.32 0.92
C HIS A 125 8.14 -14.10 1.79
N VAL A 126 8.01 -12.94 1.15
CA VAL A 126 7.62 -11.69 1.83
C VAL A 126 6.22 -11.84 2.45
N ALA A 127 5.28 -12.46 1.75
CA ALA A 127 3.90 -12.64 2.19
C ALA A 127 3.68 -13.75 3.25
N ARG A 128 4.73 -14.41 3.76
CA ARG A 128 4.58 -15.48 4.75
C ARG A 128 3.84 -15.05 6.04
N PRO A 129 4.11 -13.89 6.66
CA PRO A 129 3.30 -13.36 7.76
C PRO A 129 1.82 -13.16 7.40
N LEU A 130 1.53 -12.69 6.19
CA LEU A 130 0.17 -12.53 5.68
C LEU A 130 -0.55 -13.89 5.58
N PHE A 131 0.14 -14.92 5.11
CA PHE A 131 -0.41 -16.27 5.03
C PHE A 131 -0.74 -16.85 6.40
N GLU A 132 0.12 -16.61 7.41
CA GLU A 132 -0.15 -17.05 8.77
C GLU A 132 -1.36 -16.33 9.37
N LYS A 133 -1.54 -15.04 9.07
CA LYS A 133 -2.75 -14.29 9.45
C LYS A 133 -4.00 -14.83 8.76
N LEU A 134 -3.94 -15.11 7.47
CA LEU A 134 -5.05 -15.75 6.73
C LEU A 134 -5.41 -17.14 7.28
N ARG A 135 -4.42 -17.88 7.78
CA ARG A 135 -4.63 -19.21 8.37
C ARG A 135 -5.26 -19.17 9.76
N THR A 136 -4.83 -18.22 10.60
CA THR A 136 -5.18 -18.18 12.03
C THR A 136 -6.38 -17.29 12.33
N SER A 137 -6.53 -16.18 11.60
CA SER A 137 -7.44 -15.09 11.94
C SER A 137 -8.61 -14.94 10.95
N THR A 138 -8.57 -15.63 9.80
CA THR A 138 -9.65 -15.56 8.79
C THR A 138 -10.56 -16.79 8.87
N PRO A 139 -11.88 -16.62 9.12
CA PRO A 139 -12.84 -17.72 9.12
C PRO A 139 -12.93 -18.46 7.79
N ASP A 140 -13.46 -19.67 7.80
CA ASP A 140 -13.67 -20.45 6.58
C ASP A 140 -14.74 -19.83 5.68
N GLY A 141 -14.53 -19.96 4.36
CA GLY A 141 -15.35 -19.30 3.34
C GLY A 141 -14.92 -17.88 2.99
N TYR A 142 -13.97 -17.27 3.72
CA TYR A 142 -13.43 -15.95 3.41
C TYR A 142 -12.03 -16.00 2.82
N TYR A 143 -11.75 -15.08 1.88
CA TYR A 143 -10.48 -15.00 1.18
C TYR A 143 -10.09 -13.57 0.82
N LEU A 144 -8.79 -13.41 0.58
CA LEU A 144 -8.18 -12.18 0.11
C LEU A 144 -7.91 -12.27 -1.39
N ILE A 145 -8.13 -11.17 -2.11
CA ILE A 145 -7.92 -11.11 -3.56
C ILE A 145 -6.52 -10.59 -3.83
N ALA A 146 -5.70 -11.32 -4.58
CA ALA A 146 -4.30 -11.00 -4.83
C ALA A 146 -3.93 -11.06 -6.31
N ASP A 147 -2.75 -10.56 -6.67
CA ASP A 147 -2.19 -10.80 -8.00
C ASP A 147 -1.71 -12.26 -8.18
N SER A 148 -1.62 -12.68 -9.43
CA SER A 148 -1.16 -14.00 -9.88
C SER A 148 0.28 -14.36 -9.49
N ALA A 149 1.07 -13.37 -9.08
CA ALA A 149 2.40 -13.55 -8.48
C ALA A 149 2.34 -14.12 -7.06
N PHE A 150 1.23 -13.93 -6.34
CA PHE A 150 1.03 -14.52 -5.03
C PHE A 150 0.70 -16.02 -5.17
N PRO A 151 1.38 -16.88 -4.39
CA PRO A 151 1.09 -18.30 -4.41
C PRO A 151 -0.33 -18.52 -3.91
N ARG A 152 -1.13 -19.29 -4.67
CA ARG A 152 -2.50 -19.70 -4.28
C ARG A 152 -2.53 -20.71 -3.12
N GLY A 153 -1.43 -20.81 -2.37
CA GLY A 153 -1.25 -21.64 -1.18
C GLY A 153 -0.75 -23.06 -1.47
N THR A 154 0.08 -23.56 -0.56
CA THR A 154 0.15 -24.99 -0.22
C THR A 154 -1.21 -25.44 0.34
N ALA A 155 -1.43 -26.75 0.53
CA ALA A 155 -2.72 -27.31 0.99
C ALA A 155 -3.34 -26.63 2.23
N ALA A 156 -2.54 -25.94 3.06
CA ALA A 156 -2.98 -25.23 4.26
C ALA A 156 -3.59 -23.83 4.02
N ILE A 157 -3.36 -23.19 2.87
CA ILE A 157 -3.89 -21.83 2.54
C ILE A 157 -4.86 -21.92 1.34
N GLN A 158 -5.17 -23.15 0.90
CA GLN A 158 -6.02 -23.40 -0.24
C GLN A 158 -7.39 -22.73 -0.07
N GLY A 159 -7.73 -21.85 -1.02
CA GLY A 159 -8.99 -21.12 -1.03
C GLY A 159 -9.03 -19.84 -0.19
N LYS A 160 -7.98 -19.51 0.59
CA LYS A 160 -7.88 -18.25 1.36
C LYS A 160 -7.29 -17.10 0.54
N ILE A 161 -6.68 -17.40 -0.60
CA ILE A 161 -6.21 -16.40 -1.58
C ILE A 161 -6.81 -16.75 -2.94
N GLN A 162 -7.41 -15.75 -3.57
CA GLN A 162 -7.89 -15.87 -4.93
C GLN A 162 -7.17 -14.88 -5.84
N ALA A 163 -6.63 -15.41 -6.94
CA ALA A 163 -5.90 -14.65 -7.93
C ALA A 163 -6.45 -14.92 -9.33
N PRO A 164 -6.34 -13.95 -10.25
CA PRO A 164 -6.82 -14.13 -11.61
C PRO A 164 -6.18 -15.31 -12.32
N LEU A 165 -6.90 -15.90 -13.27
CA LEU A 165 -6.35 -16.88 -14.19
C LEU A 165 -5.22 -16.25 -15.02
N LYS A 166 -4.10 -16.98 -15.15
CA LYS A 166 -3.00 -16.59 -16.05
C LYS A 166 -3.43 -16.76 -17.50
N SER A 167 -2.93 -15.88 -18.37
CA SER A 167 -3.11 -16.00 -19.82
C SER A 167 -2.70 -17.39 -20.32
N GLY A 168 -3.58 -18.06 -21.07
CA GLY A 168 -3.33 -19.40 -21.60
C GLY A 168 -3.66 -20.57 -20.65
N SER A 169 -4.30 -20.31 -19.50
CA SER A 169 -4.78 -21.39 -18.64
C SER A 169 -5.86 -22.21 -19.35
N HIS A 170 -5.74 -23.54 -19.35
CA HIS A 170 -6.79 -24.43 -19.86
C HIS A 170 -7.98 -24.36 -18.89
N ILE A 171 -9.14 -23.95 -19.40
CA ILE A 171 -10.41 -23.96 -18.66
C ILE A 171 -11.16 -25.25 -19.07
N THR A 172 -12.18 -25.63 -18.32
CA THR A 172 -13.09 -26.74 -18.66
C THR A 172 -13.67 -26.59 -20.07
N ASP A 173 -13.98 -27.73 -20.71
CA ASP A 173 -14.59 -27.78 -22.04
C ASP A 173 -16.11 -27.52 -22.01
N ASP A 174 -16.72 -27.46 -20.82
CA ASP A 174 -18.11 -27.07 -20.64
C ASP A 174 -18.28 -25.55 -20.82
N VAL A 175 -19.06 -25.16 -21.82
CA VAL A 175 -19.35 -23.77 -22.18
C VAL A 175 -20.02 -23.01 -21.02
N ILE A 176 -20.88 -23.66 -20.22
CA ILE A 176 -21.61 -23.00 -19.13
C ILE A 176 -20.64 -22.68 -17.99
N GLU A 177 -19.86 -23.66 -17.55
CA GLU A 177 -18.83 -23.45 -16.52
C GLU A 177 -17.75 -22.47 -16.99
N GLN A 178 -17.37 -22.53 -18.27
CA GLN A 178 -16.41 -21.60 -18.85
C GLN A 178 -16.89 -20.14 -18.75
N VAL A 179 -18.17 -19.89 -19.03
CA VAL A 179 -18.76 -18.55 -18.90
C VAL A 179 -18.75 -18.08 -17.44
N GLU A 180 -19.11 -18.95 -16.49
CA GLU A 180 -19.09 -18.59 -15.07
C GLU A 180 -17.69 -18.28 -14.55
N ILE A 181 -16.70 -19.11 -14.91
CA ILE A 181 -15.29 -18.92 -14.55
C ILE A 181 -14.76 -17.61 -15.13
N LEU A 182 -15.07 -17.31 -16.39
CA LEU A 182 -14.62 -16.07 -17.04
C LEU A 182 -15.28 -14.83 -16.43
N GLN A 183 -16.57 -14.90 -16.07
CA GLN A 183 -17.25 -13.80 -15.39
C GLN A 183 -16.70 -13.58 -13.99
N PHE A 184 -16.47 -14.64 -13.23
CA PHE A 184 -15.81 -14.57 -11.92
C PHE A 184 -14.41 -13.95 -12.04
N ASN A 185 -13.61 -14.40 -12.99
CA ASN A 185 -12.26 -13.88 -13.22
C ASN A 185 -12.26 -12.39 -13.61
N ARG A 186 -13.26 -11.92 -14.38
CA ARG A 186 -13.42 -10.50 -14.71
C ARG A 186 -13.72 -9.65 -13.47
N GLU A 187 -14.64 -10.09 -12.62
CA GLU A 187 -14.94 -9.39 -11.37
C GLU A 187 -13.71 -9.37 -10.46
N LEU A 188 -12.99 -10.49 -10.36
CA LEU A 188 -11.77 -10.61 -9.56
C LEU A 188 -10.67 -9.67 -10.07
N LEU A 189 -10.43 -9.63 -11.39
CA LEU A 189 -9.48 -8.70 -12.02
C LEU A 189 -9.85 -7.23 -11.76
N SER A 190 -11.14 -6.91 -11.83
CA SER A 190 -11.63 -5.56 -11.56
C SER A 190 -11.43 -5.18 -10.10
N TYR A 191 -11.81 -6.06 -9.16
CA TYR A 191 -11.64 -5.76 -7.73
C TYR A 191 -10.17 -5.68 -7.32
N ARG A 192 -9.30 -6.49 -7.91
CA ARG A 192 -7.85 -6.45 -7.66
C ARG A 192 -7.25 -5.04 -7.88
N GLN A 193 -7.78 -4.26 -8.82
CA GLN A 193 -7.31 -2.88 -9.07
C GLN A 193 -7.44 -1.97 -7.85
N THR A 194 -8.30 -2.29 -6.88
CA THR A 194 -8.40 -1.54 -5.63
C THR A 194 -7.10 -1.51 -4.84
N ALA A 195 -6.32 -2.61 -4.86
CA ALA A 195 -5.00 -2.63 -4.25
C ALA A 195 -4.02 -1.72 -4.99
N GLU A 196 -4.03 -1.73 -6.34
CA GLU A 196 -3.21 -0.82 -7.14
C GLU A 196 -3.55 0.65 -6.86
N TRP A 197 -4.83 0.99 -6.73
CA TRP A 197 -5.27 2.33 -6.35
C TRP A 197 -4.81 2.71 -4.94
N GLY A 198 -4.97 1.80 -3.97
CA GLY A 198 -4.44 1.98 -2.62
C GLY A 198 -2.93 2.28 -2.64
N MET A 199 -2.16 1.51 -3.41
CA MET A 199 -0.72 1.72 -3.57
C MET A 199 -0.37 3.05 -4.25
N ARG A 200 -1.14 3.46 -5.27
CA ARG A 200 -0.90 4.73 -5.97
C ARG A 200 -1.22 5.94 -5.12
N MET A 201 -2.33 5.88 -4.38
CA MET A 201 -2.67 6.87 -3.37
C MET A 201 -1.56 6.94 -2.32
N MET A 202 -1.08 5.77 -1.90
CA MET A 202 0.02 5.68 -0.96
C MET A 202 1.30 6.37 -1.49
N GLN A 203 1.68 6.18 -2.75
CA GLN A 203 2.85 6.82 -3.33
C GLN A 203 2.63 8.32 -3.62
N GLY A 204 1.40 8.70 -3.97
CA GLY A 204 1.00 10.08 -4.27
C GLY A 204 1.00 10.97 -3.03
N SER A 205 0.36 10.54 -1.94
CA SER A 205 0.28 11.31 -0.70
C SER A 205 1.63 11.48 -0.01
N PHE A 206 2.61 10.61 -0.31
CA PHE A 206 3.94 10.69 0.31
C PHE A 206 5.06 10.53 -0.73
N ALA A 207 5.37 11.64 -1.40
CA ALA A 207 6.39 11.72 -2.46
C ALA A 207 7.77 11.18 -2.05
N ARG A 208 8.11 11.14 -0.75
CA ARG A 208 9.37 10.55 -0.27
C ARG A 208 9.52 9.08 -0.64
N LEU A 209 8.42 8.32 -0.78
CA LEU A 209 8.42 6.91 -1.18
C LEU A 209 8.70 6.71 -2.67
N CYS A 210 8.57 7.76 -3.47
CA CYS A 210 8.98 7.76 -4.87
C CYS A 210 10.49 8.00 -5.04
N LEU A 211 11.16 8.45 -3.98
CA LEU A 211 12.60 8.70 -3.96
C LEU A 211 13.35 7.51 -3.34
N PRO A 212 14.57 7.20 -3.80
CA PRO A 212 15.40 6.18 -3.19
C PRO A 212 15.53 6.38 -1.67
N LEU A 213 15.14 5.36 -0.90
CA LEU A 213 15.33 5.31 0.54
C LEU A 213 16.77 4.88 0.84
N ASP A 214 17.32 5.34 1.95
CA ASP A 214 18.69 4.98 2.33
C ASP A 214 18.74 3.49 2.65
N ILE A 215 19.61 2.76 1.94
CA ILE A 215 19.80 1.33 2.15
C ILE A 215 20.53 1.04 3.46
N ASN A 216 21.43 1.94 3.88
CA ASN A 216 22.29 1.77 5.04
C ASN A 216 21.59 2.07 6.38
N ASP A 217 20.36 2.58 6.34
CA ASP A 217 19.53 2.84 7.51
C ASP A 217 18.24 1.99 7.49
N PRO A 218 18.32 0.68 7.78
CA PRO A 218 17.14 -0.18 7.79
C PRO A 218 16.11 0.24 8.84
N ASP A 219 16.55 0.78 9.99
CA ASP A 219 15.68 1.17 11.09
C ASP A 219 14.95 2.48 10.78
N GLY A 220 15.63 3.50 10.24
CA GLY A 220 14.98 4.72 9.78
C GLY A 220 14.02 4.48 8.63
N ARG A 221 14.37 3.57 7.72
CA ARG A 221 13.46 3.12 6.66
C ARG A 221 12.21 2.46 7.24
N GLN A 222 12.36 1.55 8.21
CA GLN A 222 11.24 0.92 8.88
C GLN A 222 10.33 1.96 9.57
N ARG A 223 10.91 2.86 10.37
CA ARG A 223 10.15 3.93 11.07
C ARG A 223 9.38 4.81 10.10
N LEU A 224 10.00 5.20 8.99
CA LEU A 224 9.37 6.02 7.95
C LEU A 224 8.14 5.31 7.36
N LEU A 225 8.25 4.02 7.09
CA LEU A 225 7.16 3.22 6.55
C LEU A 225 6.03 3.04 7.58
N GLU A 226 6.36 2.83 8.85
CA GLU A 226 5.38 2.65 9.92
C GLU A 226 4.59 3.92 10.24
N ILE A 227 5.26 5.07 10.44
CA ILE A 227 4.61 6.37 10.71
C ILE A 227 3.53 6.65 9.66
N ARG A 228 3.86 6.38 8.40
CA ARG A 228 2.98 6.65 7.27
C ARG A 228 1.78 5.70 7.23
N ASN A 229 1.90 4.45 7.68
CA ASN A 229 0.79 3.51 7.64
C ASN A 229 -0.29 3.86 8.66
N VAL A 230 0.11 4.45 9.80
CA VAL A 230 -0.81 4.97 10.82
C VAL A 230 -1.51 6.25 10.36
N TYR A 231 -0.88 7.03 9.47
CA TYR A 231 -1.41 8.33 9.02
C TYR A 231 -2.53 8.24 7.95
N MET A 232 -2.65 7.10 7.25
CA MET A 232 -3.61 6.89 6.14
C MET A 232 -5.09 6.92 6.56
N PRO A 233 -5.50 6.27 7.67
CA PRO A 233 -6.88 6.31 8.14
C PRO A 233 -7.35 7.72 8.53
N ILE A 234 -6.45 8.54 9.08
CA ILE A 234 -6.74 9.89 9.60
C ILE A 234 -6.93 10.90 8.47
N TRP A 235 -6.18 10.77 7.36
CA TRP A 235 -6.33 11.67 6.19
C TRP A 235 -7.72 11.60 5.56
N ARG A 236 -8.40 10.47 5.72
CA ARG A 236 -9.75 10.27 5.20
C ARG A 236 -10.80 11.16 5.88
N GLU A 237 -10.53 11.61 7.10
CA GLU A 237 -11.46 12.47 7.86
C GLU A 237 -11.18 13.97 7.67
N THR A 238 -10.05 14.34 7.05
CA THR A 238 -9.57 15.73 7.03
C THR A 238 -9.48 16.39 5.65
N GLU A 239 -9.71 15.67 4.55
CA GLU A 239 -9.67 16.25 3.18
C GLU A 239 -11.07 16.47 2.59
N ASP A 240 -11.25 17.61 1.93
CA ASP A 240 -12.52 18.09 1.33
C ASP A 240 -13.27 16.99 0.55
N ASP A 241 -14.55 16.78 0.89
CA ASP A 241 -15.47 15.81 0.27
C ASP A 241 -15.51 15.90 -1.27
N GLU A 242 -15.16 17.06 -1.84
CA GLU A 242 -15.13 17.32 -3.28
C GLU A 242 -14.07 16.50 -4.03
N MET A 243 -12.91 16.21 -3.40
CA MET A 243 -11.85 15.38 -3.99
C MET A 243 -12.29 13.92 -4.13
N TRP A 244 -13.05 13.44 -3.14
CA TRP A 244 -13.49 12.04 -3.08
C TRP A 244 -14.70 11.75 -3.96
N ASP A 245 -15.67 12.66 -4.00
CA ASP A 245 -16.92 12.46 -4.73
C ASP A 245 -16.80 12.72 -6.25
N SER A 246 -15.77 13.47 -6.69
CA SER A 246 -15.61 13.85 -8.10
C SER A 246 -14.33 13.32 -8.77
N LEU A 247 -13.50 12.53 -8.07
CA LEU A 247 -12.23 11.98 -8.57
C LEU A 247 -12.36 11.27 -9.94
N GLY A 248 -13.48 10.58 -10.18
CA GLY A 248 -13.74 9.89 -11.45
C GLY A 248 -13.94 10.83 -12.66
N ASN A 249 -14.20 12.11 -12.41
CA ASN A 249 -14.43 13.14 -13.42
C ASN A 249 -13.29 14.16 -13.50
N MET A 250 -12.30 14.10 -12.60
CA MET A 250 -11.18 15.04 -12.55
C MET A 250 -10.11 14.67 -13.59
N VAL A 251 -9.66 15.65 -14.36
CA VAL A 251 -8.48 15.51 -15.21
C VAL A 251 -7.21 15.77 -14.39
N PHE A 252 -6.09 15.16 -14.81
CA PHE A 252 -4.81 15.16 -14.08
C PHE A 252 -4.35 16.56 -13.60
N TRP A 253 -4.67 17.61 -14.35
CA TRP A 253 -4.34 18.99 -13.98
C TRP A 253 -5.18 19.54 -12.82
N GLU A 254 -6.44 19.13 -12.68
CA GLU A 254 -7.34 19.53 -11.59
C GLU A 254 -6.92 18.85 -10.28
N ILE A 255 -6.47 17.59 -10.35
CA ILE A 255 -5.86 16.87 -9.22
C ILE A 255 -4.61 17.63 -8.73
N CYS A 256 -3.79 18.15 -9.65
CA CYS A 256 -2.64 18.99 -9.30
C CYS A 256 -3.02 20.39 -8.79
N HIS A 257 -4.24 20.88 -9.06
CA HIS A 257 -4.70 22.19 -8.59
C HIS A 257 -5.23 22.13 -7.15
N CYS A 258 -5.86 21.02 -6.78
CA CYS A 258 -6.29 20.71 -5.41
C CYS A 258 -5.12 20.28 -4.49
N ASP A 259 -3.97 19.91 -5.06
CA ASP A 259 -2.74 19.68 -4.32
C ASP A 259 -2.23 21.01 -3.72
N HIS A 260 -2.36 21.15 -2.39
CA HIS A 260 -2.10 22.36 -1.60
C HIS A 260 -0.63 22.84 -1.60
N VAL A 261 0.21 22.34 -2.52
CA VAL A 261 1.59 22.79 -2.73
C VAL A 261 1.64 24.11 -3.56
N SER A 262 0.57 24.46 -4.28
CA SER A 262 0.54 25.65 -5.14
C SER A 262 0.40 27.00 -4.40
N ARG A 263 0.01 27.00 -3.11
CA ARG A 263 -0.13 28.25 -2.31
C ARG A 263 1.20 28.93 -1.94
N TYR A 264 2.35 28.39 -2.34
CA TYR A 264 3.67 28.93 -2.00
C TYR A 264 4.47 29.52 -3.17
N HIS A 265 3.84 29.77 -4.33
CA HIS A 265 4.50 30.46 -5.43
C HIS A 265 3.77 31.76 -5.84
N LEU A 266 4.34 32.86 -5.35
CA LEU A 266 4.28 34.25 -5.84
C LEU A 266 2.97 35.04 -5.66
N THR A 267 2.98 35.91 -4.64
CA THR A 267 2.27 37.19 -4.64
C THR A 267 2.87 38.10 -5.72
N ILE A 268 2.10 38.45 -6.74
CA ILE A 268 2.35 39.65 -7.52
C ILE A 268 1.66 40.79 -6.78
N ALA A 269 2.45 41.72 -6.25
CA ALA A 269 1.95 42.96 -5.69
C ALA A 269 1.21 43.75 -6.79
N ARG A 270 0.00 44.19 -6.47
CA ARG A 270 -0.64 45.30 -7.19
C ARG A 270 0.01 46.57 -6.70
N GLU A 271 0.61 47.33 -7.60
CA GLU A 271 0.74 48.78 -7.47
C GLU A 271 -0.04 49.44 -8.61
N GLU A 272 -0.59 50.60 -8.28
CA GLU A 272 -1.66 51.36 -8.93
C GLU A 272 -1.42 51.71 -10.42
#